data_AF-A0A559PPS2-F1
#
_entry.id   AF-A0A559PPS2-F1
#
_cell.length_a   1.000
_cell.length_b   1.000
_cell.length_c   1.000
_cell.angle_alpha   90.00
_cell.angle_beta   90.00
_cell.angle_gamma   90.00
#
_symmetry.space_group_name_H-M   'P 1'
#
loop_
_entity.id
_entity.type
_entity.pdbx_description
1 polymer ?
#
loop_
_entity_poly.entity_id
_entity_poly.type
_entity_poly.pdbx_seq_one_letter_code
_entity_poly.pdbx_strand_id
1 'polypeptide(L)'
;MKTNTLLKRTIKIVGFLTILLVLLSFKNEKRASEIYLEHVNELAMRMEAPVNLAVPHKNSVMDVERRDTHILLTIDTENIDEGNLNATIVFSDDRSDPSENPGNPEKFTSVVDKNMKIYWSGIPKDENSTDVIYILEVIRKQQGGAEILKKTFKDPNKDGVVVGKVKNKKVEGFEYYSVKFSINGTTVRTFEVDPKLKMGIEAE
;
A
#
# COMPACT_ATOMS: atom_id res chain seq x y z
N MET A 1 14.48 -58.22 14.33
CA MET A 1 13.19 -57.96 13.66
C MET A 1 12.22 -57.30 14.66
N LYS A 2 12.21 -55.96 14.78
CA LYS A 2 11.36 -55.20 15.74
C LYS A 2 11.23 -53.69 15.44
N THR A 3 11.42 -53.24 14.20
CA THR A 3 11.43 -51.81 13.83
C THR A 3 10.10 -51.30 13.23
N ASN A 4 9.25 -52.18 12.71
CA ASN A 4 7.99 -51.80 12.06
C ASN A 4 6.90 -51.28 13.02
N THR A 5 7.06 -51.50 14.33
CA THR A 5 6.03 -51.14 15.34
C THR A 5 6.15 -49.69 15.82
N LEU A 6 7.35 -49.11 15.78
CA LEU A 6 7.60 -47.73 16.22
C LEU A 6 7.14 -46.72 15.16
N LEU A 7 7.43 -46.98 13.89
CA LEU A 7 7.06 -46.07 12.78
C LEU A 7 5.53 -45.89 12.66
N LYS A 8 4.75 -46.97 12.90
CA LYS A 8 3.29 -46.93 12.88
C LYS A 8 2.68 -46.14 14.05
N ARG A 9 3.37 -46.02 15.18
CA ARG A 9 2.93 -45.19 16.32
C ARG A 9 3.17 -43.70 16.05
N THR A 10 4.31 -43.35 15.45
CA THR A 10 4.65 -41.95 15.16
C THR A 10 3.71 -41.32 14.13
N ILE A 11 3.35 -42.06 13.08
CA ILE A 11 2.43 -41.56 12.02
C ILE A 11 1.02 -41.28 12.58
N LYS A 12 0.54 -42.08 13.54
CA LYS A 12 -0.77 -41.85 14.17
C LYS A 12 -0.82 -40.62 15.07
N ILE A 13 0.31 -40.25 15.70
CA ILE A 13 0.38 -39.09 16.61
C ILE A 13 0.40 -37.78 15.81
N VAL A 14 1.13 -37.74 14.68
CA VAL A 14 1.23 -36.53 13.84
C VAL A 14 -0.11 -36.18 13.19
N GLY A 15 -0.88 -37.17 12.72
CA GLY A 15 -2.21 -36.93 12.14
C GLY A 15 -3.24 -36.42 13.15
N PHE A 16 -3.12 -36.79 14.43
CA PHE A 16 -4.02 -36.26 15.47
C PHE A 16 -3.69 -34.80 15.82
N LEU A 17 -2.42 -34.43 15.78
CA LEU A 17 -1.96 -33.06 16.09
C LEU A 17 -2.43 -32.04 15.02
N THR A 18 -2.44 -32.43 13.75
CA THR A 18 -2.90 -31.54 12.66
C THR A 18 -4.40 -31.29 12.72
N ILE A 19 -5.21 -32.32 13.01
CA ILE A 19 -6.65 -32.18 13.19
C ILE A 19 -6.97 -31.29 14.41
N LEU A 20 -6.21 -31.42 15.50
CA LEU A 20 -6.39 -30.58 16.69
C LEU A 20 -6.08 -29.10 16.42
N LEU A 21 -5.01 -28.81 15.66
CA LEU A 21 -4.66 -27.44 15.27
C LEU A 21 -5.72 -26.80 14.36
N VAL A 22 -6.26 -27.55 13.39
CA VAL A 22 -7.36 -27.08 12.53
C VAL A 22 -8.62 -26.78 13.36
N LEU A 23 -8.98 -27.64 14.30
CA LEU A 23 -10.13 -27.41 15.19
C LEU A 23 -9.94 -26.22 16.14
N LEU A 24 -8.71 -25.96 16.59
CA LEU A 24 -8.39 -24.77 17.39
C LEU A 24 -8.52 -23.48 16.56
N SER A 25 -8.12 -23.49 15.28
CA SER A 25 -8.31 -22.34 14.38
C SER A 25 -9.80 -22.00 14.17
N PHE A 26 -10.66 -23.00 13.94
CA PHE A 26 -12.10 -22.76 13.78
C PHE A 26 -12.80 -22.24 15.05
N LYS A 27 -12.29 -22.59 16.24
CA LYS A 27 -12.88 -22.12 17.50
C LYS A 27 -12.51 -20.67 17.81
N ASN A 28 -11.38 -20.17 17.30
CA ASN A 28 -10.94 -18.79 17.50
C ASN A 28 -11.70 -17.81 16.59
N GLU A 29 -12.06 -18.24 15.38
CA GLU A 29 -12.77 -17.42 14.40
C GLU A 29 -14.22 -17.11 14.81
N LYS A 30 -14.93 -18.08 15.41
CA LYS A 30 -16.30 -17.86 15.93
C LYS A 30 -16.38 -16.81 17.03
N ARG A 31 -15.34 -16.69 17.87
CA ARG A 31 -15.29 -15.68 18.95
C ARG A 31 -15.13 -14.26 18.41
N ALA A 32 -14.36 -14.09 17.33
CA ALA A 32 -14.16 -12.79 16.71
C ALA A 32 -15.44 -12.30 16.00
N SER A 33 -16.19 -13.19 15.36
CA SER A 33 -17.45 -12.81 14.70
C SER A 33 -18.58 -12.44 15.67
N GLU A 34 -18.66 -13.10 16.83
CA GLU A 34 -19.66 -12.79 17.86
C GLU A 34 -19.42 -11.42 18.52
N ILE A 35 -18.15 -11.08 18.80
CA ILE A 35 -17.78 -9.77 19.36
C ILE A 35 -18.08 -8.62 18.38
N TYR A 36 -17.91 -8.85 17.07
CA TYR A 36 -18.20 -7.85 16.05
C TYR A 36 -19.71 -7.58 15.91
N LEU A 37 -20.53 -8.63 15.99
CA LEU A 37 -21.99 -8.51 15.91
C LEU A 37 -22.61 -7.84 17.14
N GLU A 38 -22.05 -8.07 18.33
CA GLU A 38 -22.50 -7.40 19.56
C GLU A 38 -22.21 -5.90 19.52
N HIS A 39 -21.05 -5.50 18.97
CA HIS A 39 -20.67 -4.09 18.81
C HIS A 39 -21.57 -3.35 17.80
N VAL A 40 -21.98 -4.02 16.71
CA VAL A 40 -22.88 -3.45 15.70
C VAL A 40 -24.31 -3.29 16.24
N ASN A 41 -24.79 -4.25 17.04
CA ASN A 41 -26.11 -4.15 17.67
C ASN A 41 -26.16 -3.06 18.76
N GLU A 42 -25.09 -2.86 19.53
CA GLU A 42 -25.02 -1.75 20.50
C GLU A 42 -25.03 -0.37 19.82
N LEU A 43 -24.37 -0.25 18.66
CA LEU A 43 -24.39 0.96 17.83
C LEU A 43 -25.78 1.22 17.21
N ALA A 44 -26.47 0.17 16.75
CA ALA A 44 -27.81 0.28 16.16
C ALA A 44 -28.86 0.69 17.22
N MET A 45 -28.77 0.17 18.45
CA MET A 45 -29.72 0.52 19.52
C MET A 45 -29.53 1.93 20.09
N ARG A 46 -28.43 2.63 19.79
CA ARG A 46 -28.24 4.04 20.14
C ARG A 46 -28.85 5.03 19.13
N MET A 47 -29.28 4.58 17.94
CA MET A 47 -29.77 5.47 16.88
C MET A 47 -31.27 5.83 16.98
N GLU A 48 -32.05 5.24 17.88
CA GLU A 48 -33.51 5.47 17.96
C GLU A 48 -34.00 6.32 19.15
N ALA A 49 -33.17 7.21 19.69
CA ALA A 49 -33.66 8.25 20.60
C ALA A 49 -33.86 9.58 19.84
N PRO A 50 -35.07 10.14 19.73
CA PRO A 50 -35.26 11.45 19.13
C PRO A 50 -34.74 12.53 20.08
N VAL A 51 -33.49 12.93 19.89
CA VAL A 51 -32.89 14.05 20.62
C VAL A 51 -33.26 15.36 19.92
N ASN A 52 -34.23 16.07 20.49
CA ASN A 52 -34.37 17.51 20.31
C ASN A 52 -33.10 18.20 20.83
N LEU A 53 -32.22 18.62 19.92
CA LEU A 53 -31.13 19.54 20.22
C LEU A 53 -31.16 20.66 19.18
N ALA A 54 -31.52 21.84 19.65
CA ALA A 54 -31.21 23.10 18.98
C ALA A 54 -29.75 23.05 18.54
N VAL A 55 -29.52 23.16 17.23
CA VAL A 55 -28.21 23.12 16.61
C VAL A 55 -27.50 24.44 16.92
N PRO A 56 -26.44 24.49 17.76
CA PRO A 56 -25.49 25.56 17.61
C PRO A 56 -24.74 25.27 16.31
N HIS A 57 -24.78 26.20 15.37
CA HIS A 57 -24.05 26.15 14.11
C HIS A 57 -22.54 26.15 14.42
N LYS A 58 -22.01 24.97 14.74
CA LYS A 58 -20.59 24.73 14.87
C LYS A 58 -20.11 24.55 13.44
N ASN A 59 -19.47 25.59 12.88
CA ASN A 59 -18.71 25.49 11.65
C ASN A 59 -17.76 24.31 11.79
N SER A 60 -18.12 23.16 11.22
CA SER A 60 -17.24 22.02 11.12
C SER A 60 -16.22 22.37 10.04
N VAL A 61 -15.08 22.89 10.47
CA VAL A 61 -13.86 22.76 9.69
C VAL A 61 -13.72 21.25 9.44
N MET A 62 -13.83 20.81 8.19
CA MET A 62 -13.50 19.43 7.86
C MET A 62 -12.03 19.25 8.23
N ASP A 63 -11.74 18.56 9.33
CA ASP A 63 -10.39 18.08 9.60
C ASP A 63 -10.05 17.06 8.52
N VAL A 64 -9.36 17.52 7.47
CA VAL A 64 -8.74 16.62 6.49
C VAL A 64 -7.65 15.86 7.24
N GLU A 65 -7.94 14.62 7.60
CA GLU A 65 -7.01 13.76 8.33
C GLU A 65 -5.72 13.62 7.51
N ARG A 66 -4.61 14.12 8.07
CA ARG A 66 -3.30 13.98 7.44
C ARG A 66 -2.83 12.54 7.55
N ARG A 67 -2.37 11.97 6.44
CA ARG A 67 -1.90 10.58 6.41
C ARG A 67 -0.74 10.35 5.45
N ASP A 68 -0.03 9.25 5.70
CA ASP A 68 0.97 8.72 4.78
C ASP A 68 0.33 8.34 3.43
N THR A 69 1.11 8.42 2.35
CA THR A 69 0.70 8.01 1.00
C THR A 69 1.42 6.71 0.59
N HIS A 70 0.70 5.75 0.04
CA HIS A 70 1.28 4.52 -0.53
C HIS A 70 1.08 4.54 -2.05
N ILE A 71 2.19 4.57 -2.79
CA ILE A 71 2.23 4.56 -4.24
C ILE A 71 2.63 3.15 -4.70
N LEU A 72 1.82 2.56 -5.57
CA LEU A 72 2.01 1.23 -6.12
C LEU A 72 2.27 1.30 -7.63
N LEU A 73 3.33 0.63 -8.07
CA LEU A 73 3.64 0.37 -9.48
C LEU A 73 3.18 -1.04 -9.83
N THR A 74 2.13 -1.17 -10.63
CA THR A 74 1.73 -2.46 -11.21
C THR A 74 2.31 -2.58 -12.62
N ILE A 75 3.12 -3.62 -12.87
CA ILE A 75 3.95 -3.70 -14.08
C ILE A 75 3.67 -4.99 -14.86
N ASP A 76 3.44 -4.85 -16.16
CA ASP A 76 3.36 -5.98 -17.11
C ASP A 76 4.78 -6.52 -17.39
N THR A 77 5.28 -7.38 -16.50
CA THR A 77 6.69 -7.79 -16.51
C THR A 77 7.07 -8.65 -17.71
N GLU A 78 6.11 -9.35 -18.32
CA GLU A 78 6.35 -10.20 -19.50
C GLU A 78 6.59 -9.36 -20.76
N ASN A 79 5.83 -8.27 -20.92
CA ASN A 79 5.80 -7.50 -22.17
C ASN A 79 6.62 -6.21 -22.11
N ILE A 80 7.11 -5.79 -20.95
CA ILE A 80 7.85 -4.54 -20.77
C ILE A 80 9.22 -4.51 -21.48
N ASP A 81 9.45 -3.42 -22.20
CA ASP A 81 10.74 -3.01 -22.76
C ASP A 81 10.90 -1.46 -22.72
N GLU A 82 12.03 -0.95 -23.20
CA GLU A 82 12.29 0.51 -23.22
C GLU A 82 11.35 1.29 -24.15
N GLY A 83 10.84 0.66 -25.22
CA GLY A 83 9.98 1.28 -26.21
C GLY A 83 8.52 1.37 -25.78
N ASN A 84 8.07 0.50 -24.88
CA ASN A 84 6.69 0.43 -24.41
C ASN A 84 6.50 0.72 -22.91
N LEU A 85 7.56 1.13 -22.22
CA LEU A 85 7.62 1.34 -20.78
C LEU A 85 6.40 2.08 -20.19
N ASN A 86 5.98 3.17 -20.83
CA ASN A 86 4.86 3.97 -20.34
C ASN A 86 3.50 3.25 -20.43
N ALA A 87 3.34 2.35 -21.40
CA ALA A 87 2.10 1.60 -21.61
C ALA A 87 2.01 0.33 -20.74
N THR A 88 3.14 -0.15 -20.21
CA THR A 88 3.24 -1.39 -19.43
C THR A 88 3.26 -1.17 -17.92
N ILE A 89 3.20 0.09 -17.47
CA ILE A 89 3.22 0.46 -16.05
C ILE A 89 1.98 1.26 -15.68
N VAL A 90 1.38 0.86 -14.55
CA VAL A 90 0.26 1.54 -13.91
C VAL A 90 0.71 2.05 -12.56
N PHE A 91 0.55 3.36 -12.34
CA PHE A 91 0.68 3.96 -11.03
C PHE A 91 -0.70 4.07 -10.37
N SER A 92 -0.77 3.78 -9.08
CA SER A 92 -1.90 4.07 -8.21
C SER A 92 -1.43 4.56 -6.85
N ASP A 93 -2.33 5.20 -6.10
CA ASP A 93 -2.09 5.50 -4.69
C ASP A 93 -3.35 5.29 -3.83
N ASP A 94 -3.16 5.29 -2.52
CA ASP A 94 -4.20 5.09 -1.52
C ASP A 94 -4.98 6.37 -1.17
N ARG A 95 -4.80 7.48 -1.92
CA ARG A 95 -5.37 8.80 -1.61
C ARG A 95 -6.34 9.32 -2.66
N SER A 96 -6.20 8.88 -3.90
CA SER A 96 -7.00 9.32 -5.04
C SER A 96 -8.11 8.29 -5.32
N ASP A 97 -9.35 8.75 -5.52
CA ASP A 97 -10.51 7.92 -5.84
C ASP A 97 -10.91 8.13 -7.32
N PRO A 98 -11.18 7.09 -8.14
CA PRO A 98 -10.25 6.01 -8.51
C PRO A 98 -9.07 6.55 -9.37
N SER A 99 -8.11 5.69 -9.71
CA SER A 99 -6.95 5.99 -10.56
C SER A 99 -7.30 6.74 -11.84
N GLU A 100 -7.07 8.06 -11.89
CA GLU A 100 -7.12 8.80 -13.15
C GLU A 100 -5.95 8.35 -14.05
N ASN A 101 -6.28 7.47 -14.99
CA ASN A 101 -5.49 7.01 -16.14
C ASN A 101 -4.19 6.24 -15.84
N PRO A 102 -4.29 4.90 -15.66
CA PRO A 102 -3.20 3.95 -15.91
C PRO A 102 -2.55 4.13 -17.30
N GLY A 103 -1.23 3.94 -17.41
CA GLY A 103 -0.54 3.88 -18.71
C GLY A 103 0.15 5.16 -19.21
N ASN A 104 0.43 6.13 -18.32
CA ASN A 104 1.32 7.26 -18.60
C ASN A 104 1.97 7.76 -17.30
N PRO A 105 3.06 7.13 -16.82
CA PRO A 105 3.74 7.52 -15.58
C PRO A 105 3.99 9.03 -15.44
N GLU A 106 4.33 9.70 -16.54
CA GLU A 106 4.54 11.16 -16.61
C GLU A 106 3.30 12.02 -16.30
N LYS A 107 2.10 11.47 -16.46
CA LYS A 107 0.85 12.17 -16.19
C LYS A 107 0.38 11.93 -14.76
N PHE A 108 0.76 10.80 -14.17
CA PHE A 108 0.42 10.44 -12.79
C PHE A 108 0.90 11.49 -11.79
N THR A 109 0.01 11.86 -10.88
CA THR A 109 0.28 12.83 -9.81
C THR A 109 -0.27 12.29 -8.50
N SER A 110 0.59 12.06 -7.52
CA SER A 110 0.14 11.75 -6.16
C SER A 110 0.00 13.00 -5.30
N VAL A 111 -1.09 13.04 -4.54
CA VAL A 111 -1.33 14.08 -3.53
C VAL A 111 -0.74 13.65 -2.19
N VAL A 112 0.04 14.52 -1.56
CA VAL A 112 0.79 14.19 -0.33
C VAL A 112 0.61 15.28 0.74
N ASP A 113 0.65 14.90 2.00
CA ASP A 113 0.50 15.85 3.11
C ASP A 113 1.86 16.25 3.68
N LYS A 114 1.95 17.50 4.14
CA LYS A 114 3.15 17.98 4.83
C LYS A 114 3.42 17.13 6.07
N ASN A 115 4.70 16.91 6.36
CA ASN A 115 5.17 16.11 7.50
C ASN A 115 4.75 14.63 7.50
N MET A 116 4.21 14.11 6.41
CA MET A 116 3.90 12.68 6.25
C MET A 116 4.98 11.96 5.45
N LYS A 117 4.84 10.64 5.35
CA LYS A 117 5.70 9.78 4.53
C LYS A 117 4.99 9.36 3.25
N ILE A 118 5.81 8.96 2.29
CA ILE A 118 5.37 8.32 1.05
C ILE A 118 6.11 6.98 0.94
N TYR A 119 5.42 5.93 0.55
CA TYR A 119 6.01 4.61 0.32
C TYR A 119 5.82 4.23 -1.15
N TRP A 120 6.90 3.92 -1.86
CA TRP A 120 6.86 3.39 -3.21
C TRP A 120 7.15 1.90 -3.19
N SER A 121 6.29 1.12 -3.86
CA SER A 121 6.43 -0.33 -4.01
C SER A 121 6.01 -0.75 -5.42
N GLY A 122 6.43 -1.94 -5.85
CA GLY A 122 6.06 -2.49 -7.15
C GLY A 122 5.57 -3.93 -7.04
N ILE A 123 4.61 -4.30 -7.89
CA ILE A 123 4.11 -5.67 -8.05
C ILE A 123 3.93 -6.02 -9.53
N PRO A 124 4.11 -7.29 -9.92
CA PRO A 124 3.73 -7.72 -11.26
C PRO A 124 2.21 -7.58 -11.46
N LYS A 125 1.81 -7.32 -12.70
CA LYS A 125 0.41 -7.26 -13.12
C LYS A 125 -0.25 -8.63 -13.11
N ASP A 126 0.48 -9.68 -13.49
CA ASP A 126 0.02 -11.06 -13.35
C ASP A 126 0.31 -11.56 -11.93
N GLU A 127 -0.75 -11.94 -11.21
CA GLU A 127 -0.69 -12.49 -9.86
C GLU A 127 0.06 -13.83 -9.79
N ASN A 128 0.19 -14.54 -10.93
CA ASN A 128 0.94 -15.79 -11.02
C ASN A 128 2.41 -15.60 -11.40
N SER A 129 2.84 -14.36 -11.66
CA SER A 129 4.23 -14.07 -12.00
C SER A 129 5.16 -14.39 -10.82
N THR A 130 6.32 -14.96 -11.14
CA THR A 130 7.41 -15.18 -10.16
C THR A 130 8.39 -14.01 -10.11
N ASP A 131 8.22 -13.01 -10.97
CA ASP A 131 9.08 -11.83 -11.02
C ASP A 131 8.88 -10.98 -9.77
N VAL A 132 9.99 -10.49 -9.21
CA VAL A 132 9.96 -9.58 -8.05
C VAL A 132 10.40 -8.19 -8.48
N ILE A 133 9.63 -7.18 -8.09
CA ILE A 133 9.91 -5.78 -8.45
C ILE A 133 10.50 -5.06 -7.24
N TYR A 134 11.68 -4.46 -7.43
CA TYR A 134 12.35 -3.67 -6.41
C TYR A 134 12.38 -2.21 -6.83
N ILE A 135 11.83 -1.31 -6.00
CA ILE A 135 12.12 0.11 -6.15
C ILE A 135 13.53 0.35 -5.63
N LEU A 136 14.42 0.79 -6.52
CA LEU A 136 15.84 0.97 -6.23
C LEU A 136 16.09 2.34 -5.60
N GLU A 137 15.52 3.38 -6.23
CA GLU A 137 15.70 4.76 -5.84
C GLU A 137 14.56 5.65 -6.35
N VAL A 138 14.33 6.73 -5.61
CA VAL A 138 13.40 7.80 -5.94
C VAL A 138 14.18 9.11 -5.84
N ILE A 139 14.36 9.79 -6.97
CA ILE A 139 15.26 10.95 -7.11
C ILE A 139 14.48 12.13 -7.66
N ARG A 140 14.54 13.28 -6.98
CA ARG A 140 14.02 14.53 -7.50
C ARG A 140 14.82 14.99 -8.73
N LYS A 141 14.14 15.41 -9.80
CA LYS A 141 14.80 15.96 -10.99
C LYS A 141 15.42 17.34 -10.72
N GLN A 142 16.55 17.66 -11.37
CA GLN A 142 17.25 18.95 -11.16
C GLN A 142 16.35 20.17 -11.44
N GLN A 143 15.61 20.15 -12.55
CA GLN A 143 14.59 21.14 -12.91
C GLN A 143 13.18 20.66 -12.52
N GLY A 144 13.08 19.89 -11.44
CA GLY A 144 11.86 19.18 -11.05
C GLY A 144 10.80 20.03 -10.36
N GLY A 145 10.75 21.34 -10.60
CA GLY A 145 9.74 22.22 -10.01
C GLY A 145 9.87 22.35 -8.49
N ALA A 146 8.75 22.18 -7.79
CA ALA A 146 8.66 22.28 -6.34
C ALA A 146 9.61 21.31 -5.63
N GLU A 147 9.86 21.57 -4.35
CA GLU A 147 10.72 20.74 -3.50
C GLU A 147 9.94 20.34 -2.25
N ILE A 148 8.98 19.45 -2.47
CA ILE A 148 8.07 18.76 -1.53
C ILE A 148 8.82 17.69 -0.73
N LEU A 149 9.68 16.88 -1.36
CA LEU A 149 10.46 15.83 -0.68
C LEU A 149 11.58 16.45 0.14
N LYS A 150 11.75 15.96 1.37
CA LYS A 150 12.89 16.27 2.24
C LYS A 150 14.06 15.33 2.00
N LYS A 151 13.76 14.03 1.87
CA LYS A 151 14.73 12.95 1.57
C LYS A 151 14.01 11.65 1.25
N THR A 152 14.72 10.74 0.58
CA THR A 152 14.30 9.36 0.32
C THR A 152 15.32 8.38 0.91
N PHE A 153 14.88 7.16 1.25
CA PHE A 153 15.71 6.07 1.77
C PHE A 153 14.99 4.73 1.59
N LYS A 154 15.73 3.61 1.55
CA LYS A 154 15.13 2.27 1.50
C LYS A 154 14.46 1.93 2.83
N ASP A 155 13.29 1.28 2.79
CA ASP A 155 12.64 0.78 4.01
C ASP A 155 13.51 -0.32 4.65
N PRO A 156 13.95 -0.18 5.91
CA PRO A 156 14.78 -1.20 6.56
C PRO A 156 14.02 -2.50 6.89
N ASN A 157 12.68 -2.50 6.83
CA ASN A 157 11.85 -3.64 7.18
C ASN A 157 11.20 -4.31 5.96
N LYS A 158 11.33 -3.72 4.77
CA LYS A 158 10.70 -4.20 3.54
C LYS A 158 11.63 -4.00 2.35
N ASP A 159 12.17 -5.10 1.83
CA ASP A 159 12.98 -5.06 0.63
C ASP A 159 12.17 -4.56 -0.56
N GLY A 160 12.82 -3.79 -1.44
CA GLY A 160 12.17 -3.26 -2.65
C GLY A 160 11.23 -2.09 -2.42
N VAL A 161 11.12 -1.59 -1.19
CA VAL A 161 10.33 -0.41 -0.85
C VAL A 161 11.25 0.79 -0.61
N VAL A 162 10.91 1.93 -1.21
CA VAL A 162 11.55 3.22 -0.93
C VAL A 162 10.57 4.10 -0.16
N VAL A 163 11.07 4.80 0.85
CA VAL A 163 10.32 5.71 1.71
C VAL A 163 10.81 7.14 1.50
N GLY A 164 9.87 8.06 1.33
CA GLY A 164 10.10 9.50 1.23
C GLY A 164 9.55 10.21 2.45
N LYS A 165 10.24 11.25 2.92
CA LYS A 165 9.69 12.18 3.92
C LYS A 165 9.26 13.47 3.23
N VAL A 166 8.02 13.86 3.40
CA VAL A 166 7.51 15.16 2.94
C VAL A 166 7.98 16.26 3.90
N LYS A 167 8.31 17.44 3.36
CA LYS A 167 8.68 18.60 4.19
C LYS A 167 7.54 19.00 5.12
N ASN A 168 7.89 19.47 6.31
CA ASN A 168 6.95 20.04 7.28
C ASN A 168 6.74 21.55 7.03
N LYS A 169 6.33 21.90 5.81
CA LYS A 169 5.91 23.25 5.44
C LYS A 169 5.02 23.18 4.19
N LYS A 170 4.15 24.17 3.99
CA LYS A 170 3.41 24.31 2.74
C LYS A 170 4.39 24.51 1.58
N VAL A 171 4.22 23.74 0.51
CA VAL A 171 5.00 23.86 -0.73
C VAL A 171 4.02 23.85 -1.89
N GLU A 172 4.05 24.90 -2.71
CA GLU A 172 3.15 25.04 -3.85
C GLU A 172 3.83 24.56 -5.14
N GLY A 173 3.02 24.02 -6.06
CA GLY A 173 3.47 23.49 -7.34
C GLY A 173 3.69 21.98 -7.35
N PHE A 174 4.17 21.49 -8.50
CA PHE A 174 4.49 20.08 -8.71
C PHE A 174 5.97 19.81 -8.47
N GLU A 175 6.27 18.72 -7.78
CA GLU A 175 7.61 18.14 -7.78
C GLU A 175 7.67 17.00 -8.80
N TYR A 176 8.58 17.09 -9.76
CA TYR A 176 8.86 16.04 -10.74
C TYR A 176 10.05 15.21 -10.25
N TYR A 177 9.89 13.90 -10.28
CA TYR A 177 10.88 12.96 -9.78
C TYR A 177 10.95 11.74 -10.69
N SER A 178 12.02 10.96 -10.51
CA SER A 178 12.24 9.72 -11.23
C SER A 178 12.24 8.56 -10.24
N VAL A 179 11.56 7.47 -10.61
CA VAL A 179 11.55 6.21 -9.88
C VAL A 179 12.33 5.21 -10.71
N LYS A 180 13.46 4.75 -10.18
CA LYS A 180 14.19 3.63 -10.78
C LYS A 180 13.82 2.34 -10.07
N PHE A 181 13.54 1.31 -10.83
CA PHE A 181 13.16 0.01 -10.31
C PHE A 181 13.81 -1.11 -11.12
N SER A 182 13.95 -2.28 -10.51
CA SER A 182 14.35 -3.50 -11.20
C SER A 182 13.24 -4.54 -11.20
N ILE A 183 13.22 -5.34 -12.26
CA ILE A 183 12.43 -6.56 -12.36
C ILE A 183 13.42 -7.72 -12.26
N ASN A 184 13.30 -8.50 -11.18
CA ASN A 184 14.14 -9.65 -10.91
C ASN A 184 13.37 -10.92 -11.28
N GLY A 185 13.55 -11.35 -12.52
CA GLY A 185 13.04 -12.61 -13.05
C GLY A 185 14.18 -13.54 -13.46
N THR A 186 14.10 -14.10 -14.67
CA THR A 186 15.20 -14.88 -15.28
C THR A 186 16.46 -14.03 -15.48
N THR A 187 16.29 -12.76 -15.84
CA THR A 187 17.35 -11.75 -15.91
C THR A 187 16.90 -10.51 -15.16
N VAL A 188 17.85 -9.78 -14.60
CA VAL A 188 17.58 -8.50 -13.94
C VAL A 188 17.52 -7.42 -15.00
N ARG A 189 16.38 -6.74 -15.10
CA ARG A 189 16.16 -5.57 -15.98
C ARG A 189 15.89 -4.35 -15.11
N THR A 190 16.39 -3.19 -15.50
CA THR A 190 16.22 -1.92 -14.77
C THR A 190 15.57 -0.90 -15.67
N PHE A 191 14.63 -0.13 -15.12
CA PHE A 191 13.89 0.90 -15.83
C PHE A 191 13.73 2.14 -14.96
N GLU A 192 13.35 3.26 -15.59
CA GLU A 192 13.14 4.55 -14.94
C GLU A 192 11.87 5.22 -15.47
N VAL A 193 11.03 5.71 -14.57
CA VAL A 193 9.76 6.38 -14.90
C VAL A 193 9.61 7.68 -14.11
N ASP A 194 8.83 8.61 -14.65
CA ASP A 194 8.88 10.02 -14.25
C ASP A 194 7.55 10.62 -13.75
N PRO A 195 6.99 10.15 -12.63
CA PRO A 195 5.76 10.71 -12.03
C PRO A 195 5.94 12.08 -11.37
N LYS A 196 4.83 12.60 -10.82
CA LYS A 196 4.77 13.90 -10.13
C LYS A 196 4.17 13.78 -8.73
N LEU A 197 4.56 14.69 -7.84
CA LEU A 197 3.91 14.92 -6.54
C LEU A 197 3.29 16.30 -6.51
N LYS A 198 2.20 16.44 -5.75
CA LYS A 198 1.62 17.73 -5.37
C LYS A 198 1.24 17.69 -3.89
N MET A 199 1.48 18.78 -3.17
CA MET A 199 1.01 18.89 -1.79
C MET A 199 -0.52 19.11 -1.76
N GLY A 200 -1.21 18.41 -0.87
CA GLY A 200 -2.64 18.63 -0.61
C GLY A 200 -2.91 20.05 -0.11
N ILE A 201 -4.11 20.57 -0.39
CA ILE A 201 -4.56 21.87 0.14
C ILE A 201 -5.03 21.64 1.57
N GLU A 202 -4.44 22.36 2.53
CA GLU A 202 -4.97 22.41 3.89
C GLU A 202 -6.23 23.26 3.90
N ALA A 203 -7.29 22.80 4.57
CA ALA A 203 -8.35 23.72 5.00
C ALA A 203 -7.72 24.66 6.04
N GLU A 204 -7.69 25.96 5.73
CA GLU A 204 -7.22 27.02 6.64
C GLU A 204 -8.20 27.24 7.81
#